data_AF-W7L2P4-F1
#
_entry.id   AF-W7L2P4-F1
#
_cell.length_a   1.000
_cell.length_b   1.000
_cell.length_c   1.000
_cell.angle_alpha   90.00
_cell.angle_beta   90.00
_cell.angle_gamma   90.00
#
_symmetry.space_group_name_H-M   'P 1'
#
loop_
_entity.id
_entity.type
_entity.pdbx_description
1 polymer ?
#
loop_
_entity_poly.entity_id
_entity_poly.type
_entity_poly.pdbx_seq_one_letter_code
_entity_poly.pdbx_strand_id
1 'polypeptide(L)'
;MDPLLFAAFTAGYILLFIWAILTVKNSRHVSAAFLLPVILGLIYDNGILAGGSLIGEGSTLKLLNYARFWIHAFFTPLLVLYSWHTLKQADIDWAKTGTLKLTAYLLTAGLIVMELFTEVFGLELEDKWEYGVLSYSSAETQGGPPIMVLIVSAVLLAASIVIWHKQGWFWFFAGAVLMIIGSAIDIPIESAAAVNAFEWLLLLSLTATAHFQKKRGLTKT
;
A
#
# COMPACT_ATOMS: atom_id res chain seq x y z
N MET A 1 9.30 -16.20 -15.03
CA MET A 1 7.86 -16.41 -14.77
C MET A 1 7.29 -15.20 -14.04
N ASP A 2 8.07 -14.58 -13.18
CA ASP A 2 7.75 -13.38 -12.41
C ASP A 2 7.26 -12.17 -13.22
N PRO A 3 7.77 -11.84 -14.43
CA PRO A 3 7.18 -10.75 -15.22
C PRO A 3 5.69 -10.95 -15.50
N LEU A 4 5.24 -12.20 -15.69
CA LEU A 4 3.82 -12.51 -15.86
C LEU A 4 3.04 -12.40 -14.54
N LEU A 5 3.66 -12.73 -13.40
CA LEU A 5 3.05 -12.52 -12.08
C LEU A 5 2.87 -11.03 -11.80
N PHE A 6 3.89 -10.21 -12.05
CA PHE A 6 3.81 -8.75 -11.95
C PHE A 6 2.76 -8.16 -12.90
N ALA A 7 2.64 -8.68 -14.13
CA ALA A 7 1.56 -8.30 -15.05
C ALA A 7 0.17 -8.67 -14.50
N ALA A 8 0.03 -9.86 -13.89
CA ALA A 8 -1.20 -10.30 -13.26
C ALA A 8 -1.56 -9.44 -12.04
N PHE A 9 -0.59 -9.08 -11.19
CA PHE A 9 -0.79 -8.14 -10.08
C PHE A 9 -1.18 -6.76 -10.58
N THR A 10 -0.53 -6.25 -11.62
CA THR A 10 -0.91 -4.98 -12.27
C THR A 10 -2.38 -5.00 -12.70
N ALA A 11 -2.82 -6.06 -13.38
CA ALA A 11 -4.22 -6.23 -13.75
C ALA A 11 -5.15 -6.31 -12.52
N GLY A 12 -4.74 -7.05 -11.49
CA GLY A 12 -5.45 -7.13 -10.21
C GLY A 12 -5.60 -5.78 -9.53
N TYR A 13 -4.56 -4.95 -9.51
CA TYR A 13 -4.59 -3.60 -8.96
C TYR A 13 -5.46 -2.66 -9.81
N ILE A 14 -5.49 -2.80 -11.13
CA ILE A 14 -6.43 -2.05 -11.99
C ILE A 14 -7.88 -2.38 -11.60
N LEU A 15 -8.21 -3.65 -11.39
CA LEU A 15 -9.55 -4.05 -10.94
C LEU A 15 -9.88 -3.47 -9.55
N LEU A 16 -8.93 -3.51 -8.60
CA LEU A 16 -9.08 -2.88 -7.29
C LEU A 16 -9.24 -1.36 -7.38
N PHE A 17 -8.52 -0.71 -8.28
CA PHE A 17 -8.59 0.74 -8.50
C PHE A 17 -9.97 1.14 -9.01
N ILE A 18 -10.50 0.41 -9.99
CA ILE A 18 -11.87 0.62 -10.49
C ILE A 18 -12.87 0.41 -9.35
N TRP A 19 -12.74 -0.66 -8.57
CA TRP A 19 -13.63 -0.90 -7.43
C TRP A 19 -13.56 0.24 -6.40
N ALA A 20 -12.36 0.69 -6.03
CA ALA A 20 -12.16 1.81 -5.12
C ALA A 20 -12.79 3.11 -5.65
N ILE A 21 -12.67 3.42 -6.95
CA ILE A 21 -13.35 4.56 -7.58
C ILE A 21 -14.87 4.44 -7.43
N LEU A 22 -15.43 3.27 -7.72
CA LEU A 22 -16.87 3.02 -7.58
C LEU A 22 -17.33 3.13 -6.12
N THR A 23 -16.47 2.79 -5.15
CA THR A 23 -16.72 2.98 -3.73
C THR A 23 -16.71 4.47 -3.36
N VAL A 24 -15.74 5.26 -3.84
CA VAL A 24 -15.71 6.71 -3.59
C VAL A 24 -16.90 7.43 -4.23
N LYS A 25 -17.26 7.06 -5.47
CA LYS A 25 -18.34 7.69 -6.23
C LYS A 25 -19.67 7.61 -5.47
N ASN A 26 -20.32 8.77 -5.33
CA ASN A 26 -21.62 8.95 -4.64
C ASN A 26 -21.63 8.58 -3.15
N SER A 27 -20.49 8.69 -2.45
CA SER A 27 -20.42 8.40 -1.01
C SER A 27 -19.79 9.55 -0.23
N ARG A 28 -20.22 9.75 1.03
CA ARG A 28 -19.49 10.59 2.00
C ARG A 28 -18.27 9.85 2.61
N HIS A 29 -17.98 8.64 2.15
CA HIS A 29 -16.96 7.75 2.72
C HIS A 29 -15.60 8.03 2.08
N VAL A 30 -14.78 8.86 2.73
CA VAL A 30 -13.50 9.36 2.21
C VAL A 30 -12.35 8.38 2.38
N SER A 31 -12.52 7.26 3.10
CA SER A 31 -11.43 6.29 3.34
C SER A 31 -10.89 5.71 2.04
N ALA A 32 -11.77 5.25 1.15
CA ALA A 32 -11.37 4.73 -0.16
C ALA A 32 -10.62 5.75 -1.03
N ALA A 33 -10.79 7.06 -0.81
CA ALA A 33 -10.07 8.08 -1.58
C ALA A 33 -8.56 8.06 -1.29
N PHE A 34 -8.16 7.71 -0.05
CA PHE A 34 -6.75 7.55 0.30
C PHE A 34 -6.13 6.28 -0.29
N LEU A 35 -6.94 5.27 -0.65
CA LEU A 35 -6.44 4.07 -1.34
C LEU A 35 -6.12 4.31 -2.81
N LEU A 36 -6.80 5.24 -3.47
CA LEU A 36 -6.62 5.51 -4.91
C LEU A 36 -5.16 5.80 -5.28
N PRO A 37 -4.45 6.76 -4.65
CA PRO A 37 -3.04 7.00 -4.95
C PRO A 37 -2.17 5.77 -4.65
N VAL A 38 -2.43 5.05 -3.54
CA VAL A 38 -1.67 3.84 -3.18
C VAL A 38 -1.80 2.75 -4.25
N ILE A 39 -3.04 2.43 -4.64
CA ILE A 39 -3.30 1.43 -5.68
C ILE A 39 -2.69 1.87 -7.01
N LEU A 40 -2.80 3.15 -7.38
CA LEU A 40 -2.19 3.67 -8.59
C LEU A 40 -0.66 3.53 -8.58
N GLY A 41 -0.05 3.77 -7.42
CA GLY A 41 1.38 3.54 -7.22
C GLY A 41 1.77 2.08 -7.43
N LEU A 42 0.96 1.13 -6.94
CA LEU A 42 1.21 -0.31 -7.13
C LEU A 42 0.95 -0.77 -8.56
N ILE A 43 -0.01 -0.17 -9.28
CA ILE A 43 -0.19 -0.39 -10.73
C ILE A 43 1.09 0.03 -11.47
N TYR A 44 1.62 1.21 -11.15
CA TYR A 44 2.85 1.69 -11.74
C TYR A 44 4.02 0.77 -11.41
N ASP A 45 4.23 0.48 -10.13
CA ASP A 45 5.32 -0.35 -9.63
C ASP A 45 5.37 -1.73 -10.29
N ASN A 46 4.26 -2.47 -10.22
CA ASN A 46 4.16 -3.80 -10.80
C ASN A 46 4.21 -3.75 -12.33
N GLY A 47 3.72 -2.68 -12.95
CA GLY A 47 3.80 -2.49 -14.40
C GLY A 47 5.25 -2.30 -14.89
N ILE A 48 6.05 -1.52 -14.15
CA ILE A 48 7.48 -1.35 -14.44
C ILE A 48 8.23 -2.66 -14.24
N LEU A 49 7.96 -3.42 -13.17
CA LEU A 49 8.58 -4.73 -12.94
C LEU A 49 8.20 -5.75 -14.02
N ALA A 50 6.94 -5.77 -14.46
CA ALA A 50 6.49 -6.64 -15.54
C ALA A 50 7.14 -6.30 -16.88
N GLY A 51 7.29 -5.01 -17.18
CA GLY A 51 7.82 -4.51 -18.46
C GLY A 51 9.33 -4.32 -18.51
N GLY A 52 10.03 -4.43 -17.38
CA GLY A 52 11.44 -4.02 -17.26
C GLY A 52 12.37 -4.73 -18.25
N SER A 53 12.21 -6.04 -18.43
CA SER A 53 13.01 -6.82 -19.38
C SER A 53 12.70 -6.50 -20.85
N LEU A 54 11.51 -5.98 -21.15
CA LEU A 54 11.14 -5.52 -22.49
C LEU A 54 11.70 -4.12 -22.81
N ILE A 55 11.83 -3.28 -21.78
CA ILE A 55 12.43 -1.94 -21.89
C ILE A 55 13.95 -2.05 -22.03
N GLY A 56 14.56 -3.00 -21.31
CA GLY A 56 16.00 -3.22 -21.28
C GLY A 56 16.75 -2.28 -20.36
N GLU A 57 18.04 -2.58 -20.15
CA GLU A 57 18.94 -1.79 -19.32
C GLU A 57 19.16 -0.40 -19.93
N GLY A 58 19.26 0.63 -19.08
CA GLY A 58 19.54 1.98 -19.53
C GLY A 58 18.85 3.07 -18.72
N SER A 59 19.07 4.31 -19.15
CA SER A 59 18.58 5.51 -18.47
C SER A 59 17.06 5.57 -18.36
N THR A 60 16.33 5.06 -19.36
CA THR A 60 14.87 5.00 -19.35
C THR A 60 14.35 4.13 -18.20
N LEU A 61 14.79 2.88 -18.13
CA LEU A 61 14.35 1.97 -17.08
C LEU A 61 14.81 2.45 -15.69
N LYS A 62 16.02 3.02 -15.60
CA LYS A 62 16.52 3.64 -14.37
C LYS A 62 15.62 4.78 -13.88
N LEU A 63 15.21 5.69 -14.76
CA LEU A 63 14.31 6.80 -14.40
C LEU A 63 12.92 6.31 -13.98
N LEU A 64 12.38 5.31 -14.67
CA LEU A 64 11.10 4.69 -14.30
C LEU A 64 11.20 4.02 -12.92
N ASN A 65 12.34 3.40 -12.60
CA ASN A 65 12.55 2.83 -11.28
C ASN A 65 12.72 3.90 -10.20
N TYR A 66 13.42 5.00 -10.46
CA TYR A 66 13.44 6.15 -9.54
C TYR A 66 12.02 6.61 -9.16
N ALA A 67 11.13 6.72 -10.15
CA ALA A 67 9.76 7.12 -9.89
C ALA A 67 9.03 6.14 -8.95
N ARG A 68 9.37 4.84 -8.94
CA ARG A 68 8.81 3.85 -8.00
C ARG A 68 9.11 4.24 -6.55
N PHE A 69 10.35 4.58 -6.23
CA PHE A 69 10.77 5.00 -4.88
C PHE A 69 10.05 6.28 -4.44
N TRP A 70 9.97 7.28 -5.32
CA TRP A 70 9.22 8.51 -5.07
C TRP A 70 7.73 8.23 -4.80
N ILE A 71 7.09 7.45 -5.67
CA ILE A 71 5.68 7.07 -5.53
C ILE A 71 5.45 6.35 -4.20
N HIS A 72 6.31 5.40 -3.84
CA HIS A 72 6.19 4.65 -2.59
C HIS A 72 6.31 5.58 -1.37
N ALA A 73 7.31 6.47 -1.36
CA ALA A 73 7.54 7.42 -0.28
C ALA A 73 6.36 8.37 -0.03
N PHE A 74 5.67 8.79 -1.09
CA PHE A 74 4.50 9.67 -0.95
C PHE A 74 3.20 8.93 -0.67
N PHE A 75 2.99 7.77 -1.31
CA PHE A 75 1.67 7.15 -1.34
C PHE A 75 1.46 6.14 -0.22
N THR A 76 2.43 5.28 0.10
CA THR A 76 2.27 4.27 1.17
C THR A 76 1.87 4.88 2.52
N PRO A 77 2.43 6.03 2.97
CA PRO A 77 2.02 6.69 4.21
C PRO A 77 0.54 7.14 4.26
N LEU A 78 -0.15 7.25 3.11
CA LEU A 78 -1.57 7.59 3.06
C LEU A 78 -2.45 6.51 3.67
N LEU A 79 -1.94 5.28 3.84
CA LEU A 79 -2.62 4.21 4.56
C LEU A 79 -2.87 4.55 6.05
N VAL A 80 -2.10 5.47 6.63
CA VAL A 80 -2.39 6.03 7.97
C VAL A 80 -3.67 6.86 7.94
N LEU A 81 -3.86 7.72 6.93
CA LEU A 81 -5.07 8.51 6.78
C LEU A 81 -6.28 7.63 6.43
N TYR A 82 -6.07 6.58 5.64
CA TYR A 82 -7.07 5.54 5.41
C TYR A 82 -7.53 4.94 6.74
N SER A 83 -6.61 4.50 7.61
CA SER A 83 -6.91 3.91 8.92
C SER A 83 -7.71 4.85 9.81
N TRP A 84 -7.23 6.09 9.98
CA TRP A 84 -7.93 7.10 10.77
C TRP A 84 -9.35 7.34 10.24
N HIS A 85 -9.50 7.49 8.93
CA HIS A 85 -10.80 7.79 8.35
C HIS A 85 -11.76 6.59 8.43
N THR A 86 -11.25 5.37 8.33
CA THR A 86 -12.01 4.12 8.53
C THR A 86 -12.52 4.01 9.97
N LEU A 87 -11.71 4.39 10.97
CA LEU A 87 -12.13 4.48 12.37
C LEU A 87 -13.20 5.55 12.60
N LYS A 88 -13.04 6.72 11.97
CA LYS A 88 -14.04 7.79 12.02
C LYS A 88 -15.38 7.34 11.44
N GLN A 89 -15.37 6.63 10.30
CA GLN A 89 -16.58 6.08 9.69
C GLN A 89 -17.22 4.95 10.51
N ALA A 90 -16.45 4.30 11.37
CA ALA A 90 -16.97 3.32 12.32
C ALA A 90 -17.65 3.92 13.55
N ASP A 91 -17.84 5.24 13.55
CA ASP A 91 -18.51 5.98 14.63
C ASP A 91 -17.77 5.86 15.97
N ILE A 92 -16.44 5.80 15.91
CA ILE A 92 -15.57 5.76 17.09
C ILE A 92 -15.35 7.20 17.58
N ASP A 93 -15.73 7.50 18.82
CA ASP A 93 -15.76 8.87 19.33
C ASP A 93 -14.38 9.51 19.44
N TRP A 94 -13.38 8.78 19.95
CA TRP A 94 -12.01 9.29 20.01
C TRP A 94 -11.40 9.54 18.62
N ALA A 95 -11.89 8.84 17.58
CA ALA A 95 -11.44 9.02 16.21
C ALA A 95 -11.97 10.31 15.54
N LYS A 96 -13.02 10.91 16.11
CA LYS A 96 -13.60 12.18 15.65
C LYS A 96 -12.91 13.41 16.26
N THR A 97 -12.03 13.22 17.25
CA THR A 97 -11.33 14.33 17.92
C THR A 97 -10.38 15.07 16.98
N GLY A 98 -10.24 16.38 17.19
CA GLY A 98 -9.29 17.20 16.44
C GLY A 98 -7.84 16.77 16.67
N THR A 99 -7.52 16.29 17.87
CA THR A 99 -6.20 15.77 18.23
C THR A 99 -5.82 14.58 17.36
N LEU A 100 -6.65 13.54 17.28
CA LEU A 100 -6.30 12.36 16.47
C LEU A 100 -6.22 12.71 14.98
N LYS A 101 -7.10 13.60 14.49
CA LYS A 101 -6.99 14.13 13.13
C LYS A 101 -5.60 14.74 12.90
N LEU A 102 -5.18 15.65 13.76
CA LEU A 102 -3.88 16.31 13.66
C LEU A 102 -2.73 15.29 13.73
N THR A 103 -2.79 14.35 14.68
CA THR A 103 -1.80 13.27 14.81
C THR A 103 -1.70 12.42 13.54
N ALA A 104 -2.81 12.04 12.92
CA ALA A 104 -2.79 11.25 11.69
C ALA A 104 -2.11 12.00 10.53
N TYR A 105 -2.43 13.30 10.34
CA TYR A 105 -1.77 14.12 9.32
C TYR A 105 -0.29 14.34 9.60
N LEU A 106 0.08 14.65 10.85
CA LEU A 106 1.48 14.83 11.24
C LEU A 106 2.28 13.54 11.10
N LEU A 107 1.69 12.39 11.46
CA LEU A 107 2.33 11.09 11.29
C LEU A 107 2.53 10.77 9.81
N THR A 108 1.51 10.94 8.96
CA THR A 108 1.65 10.76 7.51
C THR A 108 2.74 11.67 6.93
N ALA A 109 2.72 12.97 7.25
CA ALA A 109 3.74 13.90 6.77
C ALA A 109 5.14 13.54 7.27
N GLY A 110 5.26 13.16 8.55
CA GLY A 110 6.52 12.72 9.14
C GLY A 110 7.07 11.45 8.49
N LEU A 111 6.21 10.48 8.16
CA LEU A 111 6.59 9.26 7.44
C LEU A 111 7.04 9.54 6.01
N ILE A 112 6.36 10.46 5.30
CA ILE A 112 6.78 10.91 3.96
C ILE A 112 8.17 11.54 4.04
N VAL A 113 8.36 12.49 4.97
CA VAL A 113 9.66 13.15 5.14
C VAL A 113 10.75 12.14 5.50
N MET A 114 10.48 11.23 6.44
CA MET A 114 11.40 10.17 6.84
C MET A 114 11.83 9.34 5.63
N GLU A 115 10.88 8.77 4.88
CA GLU A 115 11.18 7.92 3.73
C GLU A 115 11.93 8.68 2.64
N LEU A 116 11.63 9.97 2.42
CA LEU A 116 12.37 10.79 1.48
C LEU A 116 13.85 10.93 1.87
N PHE A 117 14.14 11.11 3.16
CA PHE A 117 15.52 11.25 3.64
C PHE A 117 16.28 9.93 3.75
N THR A 118 15.59 8.81 3.97
CA THR A 118 16.24 7.51 4.17
C THR A 118 16.34 6.68 2.88
N GLU A 119 15.35 6.77 1.99
CA GLU A 119 15.25 5.88 0.82
C GLU A 119 15.31 6.60 -0.53
N VAL A 120 15.10 7.92 -0.59
CA VAL A 120 14.95 8.65 -1.86
C VAL A 120 16.09 9.62 -2.12
N PHE A 121 16.44 10.45 -1.14
CA PHE A 121 17.53 11.42 -1.27
C PHE A 121 18.88 10.71 -1.19
N GLY A 122 19.70 10.90 -2.22
CA GLY A 122 20.98 10.19 -2.34
C GLY A 122 20.85 8.75 -2.83
N LEU A 123 19.64 8.33 -3.26
CA LEU A 123 19.41 7.00 -3.80
C LEU A 123 20.31 6.76 -5.02
N GLU A 124 21.16 5.74 -4.94
CA GLU A 124 21.92 5.23 -6.06
C GLU A 124 21.31 3.91 -6.53
N LEU A 125 20.95 3.88 -7.82
CA LEU A 125 20.27 2.76 -8.44
C LEU A 125 21.22 1.94 -9.32
N GLU A 126 21.26 0.64 -9.05
CA GLU A 126 21.98 -0.38 -9.82
C GLU A 126 20.98 -1.36 -10.46
N ASP A 127 21.30 -1.84 -11.64
CA ASP A 127 20.48 -2.84 -12.32
C ASP A 127 20.58 -4.19 -11.60
N LYS A 128 19.43 -4.87 -11.55
CA LYS A 128 19.30 -6.15 -10.85
C LYS A 128 18.39 -7.07 -11.66
N TRP A 129 18.93 -8.25 -11.94
CA TRP A 129 18.21 -9.35 -12.56
C TRP A 129 17.81 -10.39 -11.51
N GLU A 130 16.51 -10.55 -11.29
CA GLU A 130 15.97 -11.57 -10.38
C GLU A 130 14.78 -12.29 -11.03
N TYR A 131 14.86 -13.62 -11.12
CA TYR A 131 13.77 -14.47 -11.62
C TYR A 131 13.19 -14.07 -13.00
N GLY A 132 14.01 -13.45 -13.86
CA GLY A 132 13.65 -12.95 -15.18
C GLY A 132 13.04 -11.56 -15.20
N VAL A 133 13.04 -10.86 -14.07
CA VAL A 133 12.68 -9.44 -13.93
C VAL A 133 13.97 -8.62 -13.94
N LEU A 134 14.02 -7.65 -14.85
CA LEU A 134 15.03 -6.61 -14.86
C LEU A 134 14.44 -5.37 -14.18
N SER A 135 15.10 -4.90 -13.12
CA SER A 135 14.72 -3.66 -12.45
C SER A 135 15.97 -2.93 -11.96
N TYR A 136 15.81 -1.69 -11.51
CA TYR A 136 16.87 -1.00 -10.78
C TYR A 136 16.50 -0.92 -9.30
N SER A 137 17.39 -1.36 -8.42
CA SER A 137 17.22 -1.36 -6.96
C SER A 137 18.28 -0.48 -6.28
N SER A 138 18.06 -0.15 -5.01
CA SER A 138 19.07 0.56 -4.21
C SER A 138 20.36 -0.25 -4.14
N ALA A 139 21.50 0.43 -4.36
CA ALA A 139 22.84 -0.15 -4.22
C ALA A 139 23.18 -0.48 -2.76
N GLU A 140 22.60 0.26 -1.81
CA GLU A 140 22.78 0.00 -0.39
C GLU A 140 21.81 -1.10 0.07
N THR A 141 22.36 -2.24 0.53
CA THR A 141 21.56 -3.31 1.11
C THR A 141 21.12 -2.92 2.51
N GLN A 142 19.97 -2.26 2.65
CA GLN A 142 19.33 -2.12 3.96
C GLN A 142 18.73 -3.46 4.38
N GLY A 143 19.21 -4.00 5.50
CA GLY A 143 18.71 -5.25 6.06
C GLY A 143 17.36 -5.05 6.76
N GLY A 144 16.29 -5.56 6.16
CA GLY A 144 14.94 -5.61 6.73
C GLY A 144 13.93 -4.62 6.11
N PRO A 145 12.64 -4.73 6.47
CA PRO A 145 11.60 -3.83 5.94
C PRO A 145 11.86 -2.37 6.34
N PRO A 146 11.60 -1.39 5.45
CA PRO A 146 11.75 0.02 5.79
C PRO A 146 10.96 0.40 7.05
N ILE A 147 11.55 1.24 7.91
CA ILE A 147 10.94 1.67 9.17
C ILE A 147 9.54 2.28 8.93
N MET A 148 9.37 3.01 7.82
CA MET A 148 8.08 3.56 7.41
C MET A 148 7.01 2.47 7.27
N VAL A 149 7.32 1.36 6.60
CA VAL A 149 6.40 0.23 6.38
C VAL A 149 6.02 -0.43 7.70
N LEU A 150 6.95 -0.55 8.65
CA LEU A 150 6.68 -1.09 9.99
C LEU A 150 5.68 -0.21 10.76
N ILE A 151 5.87 1.12 10.72
CA ILE A 151 4.97 2.07 11.38
C ILE A 151 3.59 2.04 10.73
N VAL A 152 3.51 2.05 9.39
CA VAL A 152 2.24 1.93 8.66
C VAL A 152 1.53 0.62 9.01
N SER A 153 2.25 -0.50 9.04
CA SER A 153 1.73 -1.81 9.41
C SER A 153 1.16 -1.83 10.83
N ALA A 154 1.84 -1.21 11.80
CA ALA A 154 1.35 -1.10 13.17
C ALA A 154 0.05 -0.27 13.25
N VAL A 155 -0.04 0.82 12.49
CA VAL A 155 -1.25 1.66 12.42
C VAL A 155 -2.42 0.89 11.78
N LEU A 156 -2.18 0.19 10.67
CA LEU A 156 -3.18 -0.66 10.00
C LEU A 156 -3.68 -1.75 10.95
N LEU A 157 -2.77 -2.44 11.66
CA LEU A 157 -3.12 -3.49 12.60
C LEU A 157 -4.00 -2.95 13.74
N ALA A 158 -3.57 -1.86 14.39
CA ALA A 158 -4.34 -1.23 15.47
C ALA A 158 -5.75 -0.81 15.02
N ALA A 159 -5.85 -0.16 13.84
CA ALA A 159 -7.14 0.23 13.29
C ALA A 159 -8.02 -0.99 12.97
N SER A 160 -7.44 -2.03 12.37
CA SER A 160 -8.15 -3.24 11.97
C SER A 160 -8.76 -4.00 13.15
N ILE A 161 -8.06 -4.07 14.29
CA ILE A 161 -8.56 -4.67 15.53
C ILE A 161 -9.81 -3.93 16.01
N VAL A 162 -9.75 -2.60 16.07
CA VAL A 162 -10.89 -1.77 16.49
C VAL A 162 -12.08 -1.94 15.55
N ILE A 163 -11.83 -1.97 14.24
CA ILE A 163 -12.88 -2.18 13.23
C ILE A 163 -13.52 -3.57 13.37
N TRP A 164 -12.71 -4.61 13.57
CA TRP A 164 -13.21 -5.96 13.79
C TRP A 164 -14.13 -5.99 15.02
N HIS A 165 -13.68 -5.50 16.17
CA HIS A 165 -14.50 -5.50 17.39
C HIS A 165 -15.76 -4.63 17.26
N LYS A 166 -15.68 -3.45 16.65
CA LYS A 166 -16.81 -2.52 16.57
C LYS A 166 -17.84 -2.91 15.52
N GLN A 167 -17.39 -3.43 14.38
CA GLN A 167 -18.24 -3.65 13.21
C GLN A 167 -18.48 -5.11 12.87
N GLY A 168 -17.74 -6.06 13.48
CA GLY A 168 -17.78 -7.48 13.16
C GLY A 168 -17.06 -7.84 11.85
N TRP A 169 -16.27 -6.91 11.29
CA TRP A 169 -15.65 -7.07 9.98
C TRP A 169 -14.19 -7.52 10.11
N PHE A 170 -13.95 -8.82 9.95
CA PHE A 170 -12.63 -9.46 10.16
C PHE A 170 -11.62 -9.20 9.04
N TRP A 171 -12.07 -8.91 7.80
CA TRP A 171 -11.20 -8.95 6.63
C TRP A 171 -10.05 -7.93 6.66
N PHE A 172 -10.26 -6.74 7.22
CA PHE A 172 -9.18 -5.75 7.41
C PHE A 172 -8.06 -6.34 8.28
N PHE A 173 -8.42 -6.99 9.39
CA PHE A 173 -7.44 -7.58 10.30
C PHE A 173 -6.67 -8.72 9.62
N ALA A 174 -7.38 -9.60 8.91
CA ALA A 174 -6.75 -10.68 8.16
C ALA A 174 -5.72 -10.16 7.14
N GLY A 175 -6.08 -9.15 6.35
CA GLY A 175 -5.17 -8.54 5.38
C GLY A 175 -3.94 -7.91 6.04
N ALA A 176 -4.11 -7.18 7.15
CA ALA A 176 -3.00 -6.57 7.89
C ALA A 176 -2.04 -7.63 8.47
N VAL A 177 -2.57 -8.70 9.08
CA VAL A 177 -1.76 -9.80 9.63
C VAL A 177 -1.02 -10.54 8.53
N LEU A 178 -1.69 -10.86 7.42
CA LEU A 178 -1.07 -11.52 6.28
C LEU A 178 0.08 -10.69 5.71
N MET A 179 -0.08 -9.36 5.58
CA MET A 179 1.00 -8.49 5.13
C MET A 179 2.20 -8.50 6.08
N ILE A 180 1.97 -8.42 7.39
CA ILE A 180 3.04 -8.45 8.39
C ILE A 180 3.80 -9.78 8.31
N ILE A 181 3.09 -10.91 8.24
CA ILE A 181 3.70 -12.23 8.11
C ILE A 181 4.51 -12.33 6.80
N GLY A 182 3.91 -11.90 5.69
CA GLY A 182 4.57 -11.95 4.37
C GLY A 182 5.77 -11.03 4.22
N SER A 183 5.88 -9.99 5.07
CA SER A 183 7.02 -9.06 5.08
C SER A 183 8.08 -9.42 6.13
N ALA A 184 7.72 -10.17 7.16
CA ALA A 184 8.61 -10.52 8.27
C ALA A 184 9.30 -11.88 8.10
N ILE A 185 8.73 -12.75 7.27
CA ILE A 185 9.25 -14.10 7.05
C ILE A 185 9.81 -14.16 5.63
N ASP A 186 11.08 -14.55 5.50
CA ASP A 186 11.65 -14.95 4.23
C ASP A 186 10.93 -16.21 3.75
N ILE A 187 9.99 -16.02 2.83
CA ILE A 187 9.23 -17.12 2.27
C ILE A 187 10.18 -17.86 1.32
N PRO A 188 10.40 -19.18 1.49
CA PRO A 188 11.30 -19.98 0.64
C PRO A 188 10.66 -20.28 -0.72
N ILE A 189 10.22 -19.24 -1.41
CA ILE A 189 9.71 -19.28 -2.77
C ILE A 189 10.69 -18.49 -3.62
N GLU A 190 11.16 -19.12 -4.70
CA GLU A 190 12.01 -18.51 -5.71
C GLU A 190 11.22 -17.51 -6.58
N SER A 191 10.73 -16.43 -5.98
CA SER A 191 9.99 -15.38 -6.67
C SER A 191 10.16 -14.01 -6.02
N ALA A 192 10.53 -13.03 -6.83
CA ALA A 192 10.54 -11.62 -6.47
C ALA A 192 9.11 -11.06 -6.28
N ALA A 193 8.10 -11.76 -6.79
CA ALA A 193 6.71 -11.32 -6.74
C ALA A 193 5.95 -11.81 -5.48
N ALA A 194 6.57 -12.60 -4.60
CA ALA A 194 5.88 -13.22 -3.46
C ALA A 194 5.25 -12.18 -2.52
N VAL A 195 5.98 -11.11 -2.17
CA VAL A 195 5.49 -10.03 -1.29
C VAL A 195 4.30 -9.29 -1.92
N ASN A 196 4.28 -9.14 -3.24
CA ASN A 196 3.20 -8.46 -3.96
C ASN A 196 1.85 -9.17 -3.81
N ALA A 197 1.85 -10.49 -3.57
CA ALA A 197 0.62 -11.22 -3.26
C ALA A 197 -0.01 -10.74 -1.94
N PHE A 198 0.82 -10.48 -0.92
CA PHE A 198 0.37 -10.00 0.38
C PHE A 198 -0.08 -8.54 0.32
N GLU A 199 0.62 -7.70 -0.44
CA GLU A 199 0.21 -6.32 -0.70
C GLU A 199 -1.15 -6.26 -1.42
N TRP A 200 -1.35 -7.14 -2.41
CA TRP A 200 -2.61 -7.23 -3.13
C TRP A 200 -3.74 -7.70 -2.21
N LEU A 201 -3.51 -8.73 -1.39
CA LEU A 201 -4.49 -9.21 -0.39
C LEU A 201 -4.81 -8.14 0.66
N LEU A 202 -3.81 -7.37 1.11
CA LEU A 202 -4.01 -6.23 1.98
C LEU A 202 -4.93 -5.22 1.30
N LEU A 203 -4.59 -4.73 0.10
CA LEU A 203 -5.38 -3.69 -0.58
C LEU A 203 -6.78 -4.17 -0.97
N LEU A 204 -6.94 -5.45 -1.29
CA LEU A 204 -8.24 -6.09 -1.44
C LEU A 204 -9.06 -5.95 -0.16
N SER A 205 -8.46 -6.31 0.99
CA SER A 205 -9.14 -6.21 2.29
C SER A 205 -9.50 -4.78 2.67
N LEU A 206 -8.64 -3.80 2.36
CA LEU A 206 -8.89 -2.38 2.63
C LEU A 206 -10.02 -1.85 1.73
N THR A 207 -10.00 -2.20 0.44
CA THR A 207 -11.05 -1.81 -0.51
C THR A 207 -12.39 -2.43 -0.11
N ALA A 208 -12.39 -3.71 0.26
CA ALA A 208 -13.56 -4.41 0.77
C ALA A 208 -14.12 -3.75 2.05
N THR A 209 -13.25 -3.33 2.96
CA THR A 209 -13.63 -2.63 4.20
C THR A 209 -14.27 -1.28 3.92
N ALA A 210 -13.70 -0.49 3.01
CA ALA A 210 -14.29 0.79 2.62
C ALA A 210 -15.66 0.60 1.95
N HIS A 211 -15.79 -0.43 1.10
CA HIS A 211 -17.07 -0.78 0.48
C HIS A 211 -18.12 -1.28 1.49
N PHE A 212 -17.72 -2.10 2.46
CA PHE A 212 -18.57 -2.54 3.55
C PHE A 212 -19.09 -1.34 4.37
N GLN A 213 -18.22 -0.41 4.74
CA GLN A 213 -18.60 0.78 5.48
C GLN A 213 -19.53 1.70 4.67
N LYS A 214 -19.30 1.83 3.36
CA LYS A 214 -20.24 2.51 2.45
C LYS A 214 -21.63 1.90 2.50
N LYS A 215 -21.74 0.58 2.31
CA LYS A 215 -23.04 -0.12 2.34
C LYS A 215 -23.75 0.06 3.69
N ARG A 216 -23.02 -0.06 4.80
CA ARG A 216 -23.57 0.12 6.15
C ARG A 216 -24.00 1.56 6.43
N GLY A 217 -23.31 2.55 5.84
CA GLY A 217 -23.69 3.97 5.92
C GLY A 217 -25.02 4.25 5.23
N LEU A 218 -25.25 3.65 4.06
CA LEU A 218 -26.51 3.77 3.30
C LEU A 218 -27.71 3.15 4.03
N THR A 219 -27.51 2.12 4.86
CA THR A 219 -28.60 1.48 5.63
C THR A 219 -29.01 2.25 6.89
N LYS A 220 -28.23 3.25 7.31
CA LYS A 220 -28.50 4.06 8.52
C LYS A 220 -29.20 5.40 8.23
N THR A 221 -29.36 5.75 6.96
CA THR A 221 -30.06 6.95 6.47
C THR A 221 -31.45 6.60 5.99
#